data_AF-A0A015UJ58-F1
#
_entry.id   AF-A0A015UJ58-F1
#
_cell.length_a   1.000
_cell.length_b   1.000
_cell.length_c   1.000
_cell.angle_alpha   90.00
_cell.angle_beta   90.00
_cell.angle_gamma   90.00
#
_symmetry.space_group_name_H-M   'P 1'
#
loop_
_entity.id
_entity.type
_entity.pdbx_description
1 polymer ?
#
loop_
_entity_poly.entity_id
_entity_poly.type
_entity_poly.pdbx_seq_one_letter_code
_entity_poly.pdbx_strand_id
1 'polypeptide(L)'
;MKNNESIRIAVAETSVIIRSGLTLALKRLPNLKIQPVELLSVEALNDCLRTQFPDILVVNPTFGDFFDVARFREETAGKGIRVVALVSSFIDASLLSKYDASFSIFDDLEALANKINLLQNIEPEEEEDSQENLSQREKEIVICVVKGMTNKEIAEKLFLSIHTVITHRRNISKKLQIHSAAGLTIYAIVNKLVELSDVKDL
;
A
#
# COMPACT_ATOMS: atom_id res chain seq x y z
N MET A 1 -19.55 7.13 2.94
CA MET A 1 -20.21 6.75 1.67
C MET A 1 -19.38 7.22 0.46
N LYS A 2 -18.24 6.57 0.15
CA LYS A 2 -17.37 6.92 -1.01
C LYS A 2 -17.29 5.84 -2.11
N ASN A 3 -18.10 4.78 -2.05
CA ASN A 3 -17.78 3.53 -2.76
C ASN A 3 -18.34 3.39 -4.20
N ASN A 4 -18.46 4.48 -4.96
CA ASN A 4 -19.07 4.41 -6.31
C ASN A 4 -18.21 4.99 -7.46
N GLU A 5 -16.99 5.44 -7.18
CA GLU A 5 -16.05 5.85 -8.24
C GLU A 5 -15.30 4.63 -8.79
N SER A 6 -15.17 4.58 -10.12
CA SER A 6 -14.43 3.53 -10.80
C SER A 6 -12.92 3.79 -10.72
N ILE A 7 -12.16 2.80 -10.29
CA ILE A 7 -10.70 2.87 -10.17
C ILE A 7 -10.07 2.61 -11.54
N ARG A 8 -9.33 3.57 -12.06
CA ARG A 8 -8.55 3.42 -13.30
C ARG A 8 -7.20 2.80 -13.01
N ILE A 9 -6.97 1.63 -13.59
CA ILE A 9 -5.71 0.90 -13.42
C ILE A 9 -5.02 0.76 -14.77
N ALA A 10 -3.88 1.41 -14.96
CA ALA A 10 -3.06 1.21 -16.14
C ALA A 10 -2.13 0.00 -15.94
N VAL A 11 -2.05 -0.88 -16.93
CA VAL A 11 -1.19 -2.08 -16.92
C VAL A 11 -0.13 -1.93 -18.01
N ALA A 12 1.08 -1.56 -17.61
CA ALA A 12 2.26 -1.39 -18.45
C ALA A 12 3.12 -2.66 -18.45
N GLU A 13 2.90 -3.49 -19.47
CA GLU A 13 3.56 -4.78 -19.63
C GLU A 13 3.64 -5.10 -21.14
N THR A 14 4.78 -5.59 -21.62
CA THR A 14 4.97 -5.89 -23.05
C THR A 14 4.37 -7.25 -23.42
N SER A 15 4.45 -8.24 -22.51
CA SER A 15 3.86 -9.56 -22.68
C SER A 15 2.34 -9.51 -22.74
N VAL A 16 1.78 -9.83 -23.92
CA VAL A 16 0.33 -9.85 -24.15
C VAL A 16 -0.39 -10.78 -23.18
N ILE A 17 0.20 -11.94 -22.88
CA ILE A 17 -0.40 -12.94 -21.99
C ILE A 17 -0.54 -12.39 -20.57
N ILE A 18 0.53 -11.78 -20.05
CA ILE A 18 0.53 -11.22 -18.69
C ILE A 18 -0.40 -10.01 -18.64
N ARG A 19 -0.27 -9.08 -19.59
CA ARG A 19 -1.06 -7.84 -19.65
C ARG A 19 -2.56 -8.13 -19.75
N SER A 20 -2.97 -8.96 -20.69
CA SER A 20 -4.39 -9.29 -20.87
C SER A 20 -4.92 -10.23 -19.78
N GLY A 21 -4.08 -11.14 -19.27
CA GLY A 21 -4.41 -12.00 -18.13
C GLY A 21 -4.71 -11.19 -16.87
N LEU A 22 -3.83 -10.25 -16.51
CA LEU A 22 -4.02 -9.36 -15.37
C LEU A 22 -5.22 -8.43 -15.58
N THR A 23 -5.36 -7.84 -16.77
CA THR A 23 -6.52 -7.00 -17.13
C THR A 23 -7.85 -7.75 -16.93
N LEU A 24 -7.90 -9.03 -17.32
CA LEU A 24 -9.09 -9.86 -17.12
C LEU A 24 -9.31 -10.20 -15.64
N ALA A 25 -8.26 -10.51 -14.90
CA ALA A 25 -8.33 -10.77 -13.46
C ALA A 25 -8.86 -9.54 -12.70
N LEU A 26 -8.35 -8.34 -13.00
CA LEU A 26 -8.79 -7.07 -12.43
C LEU A 26 -10.28 -6.82 -12.67
N LYS A 27 -10.79 -7.07 -13.90
CA LYS A 27 -12.22 -6.93 -14.21
C LYS A 27 -13.13 -7.91 -13.45
N ARG A 28 -12.57 -9.02 -12.95
CA ARG A 28 -13.30 -10.07 -12.21
C ARG A 28 -13.29 -9.86 -10.70
N LEU A 29 -12.57 -8.86 -10.19
CA LEU A 29 -12.48 -8.64 -8.75
C LEU A 29 -13.86 -8.26 -8.18
N PRO A 30 -14.37 -9.01 -7.18
CA PRO A 30 -15.68 -8.73 -6.62
C PRO A 30 -15.65 -7.41 -5.85
N ASN A 31 -16.76 -6.66 -5.92
CA ASN A 31 -16.96 -5.41 -5.17
C ASN A 31 -16.02 -4.24 -5.50
N LEU A 32 -15.18 -4.36 -6.55
CA LEU A 32 -14.34 -3.28 -7.07
C LEU A 32 -14.76 -2.94 -8.50
N LYS A 33 -15.07 -1.66 -8.76
CA LYS A 33 -15.33 -1.18 -10.12
C LYS A 33 -14.02 -0.73 -10.76
N ILE A 34 -13.36 -1.63 -11.49
CA ILE A 34 -12.06 -1.35 -12.10
C ILE A 34 -12.22 -1.07 -13.60
N GLN A 35 -11.59 0.01 -14.05
CA GLN A 35 -11.41 0.37 -15.46
C GLN A 35 -9.93 0.17 -15.84
N PRO A 36 -9.55 -1.02 -16.33
CA PRO A 36 -8.17 -1.25 -16.70
C PRO A 36 -7.86 -0.66 -18.08
N VAL A 37 -6.66 -0.13 -18.24
CA VAL A 37 -6.09 0.37 -19.49
C VAL A 37 -4.83 -0.43 -19.79
N GLU A 38 -4.76 -1.05 -20.96
CA GLU A 38 -3.57 -1.79 -21.37
C GLU A 38 -2.56 -0.84 -22.04
N LEU A 39 -1.31 -0.87 -21.55
CA LEU A 39 -0.20 -0.08 -22.09
C LEU A 39 0.88 -1.04 -22.60
N LEU A 40 1.12 -1.01 -23.91
CA LEU A 40 2.05 -1.92 -24.60
C LEU A 40 3.45 -1.33 -24.83
N SER A 41 3.61 -0.02 -24.65
CA SER A 41 4.89 0.68 -24.81
C SER A 41 4.97 1.94 -23.95
N VAL A 42 6.19 2.51 -23.86
CA VAL A 42 6.45 3.77 -23.15
C VAL A 42 5.67 4.93 -23.79
N GLU A 43 5.53 4.93 -25.11
CA GLU A 43 4.72 5.92 -25.84
C GLU A 43 3.26 5.85 -25.42
N ALA A 44 2.69 4.63 -25.31
CA ALA A 44 1.31 4.44 -24.86
C ALA A 44 1.11 4.93 -23.40
N LEU A 45 2.11 4.72 -22.53
CA LEU A 45 2.10 5.28 -21.18
C LEU A 45 2.07 6.81 -21.21
N ASN A 46 2.94 7.42 -22.00
CA ASN A 46 2.99 8.87 -22.15
C ASN A 46 1.70 9.47 -22.72
N ASP A 47 1.07 8.80 -23.69
CA ASP A 47 -0.25 9.18 -24.21
C ASP A 47 -1.31 9.10 -23.12
N CYS A 48 -1.34 8.01 -22.35
CA CYS A 48 -2.27 7.83 -21.24
C CYS A 48 -2.16 8.95 -20.21
N LEU A 49 -0.94 9.34 -19.81
CA LEU A 49 -0.72 10.43 -18.86
C LEU A 49 -1.14 11.80 -19.38
N ARG A 50 -1.08 12.02 -20.71
CA ARG A 50 -1.55 13.27 -21.33
C ARG A 50 -3.08 13.36 -21.41
N THR A 51 -3.75 12.24 -21.64
CA THR A 51 -5.20 12.24 -21.82
C THR A 51 -5.95 12.09 -20.51
N GLN A 52 -5.53 11.11 -19.69
CA GLN A 52 -6.30 10.69 -18.53
C GLN A 52 -5.41 9.89 -17.56
N PHE A 53 -5.04 10.52 -16.44
CA PHE A 53 -4.23 9.87 -15.42
C PHE A 53 -4.93 8.62 -14.83
N PRO A 54 -4.19 7.52 -14.62
CA PRO A 54 -4.67 6.38 -13.84
C PRO A 54 -4.57 6.66 -12.34
N ASP A 55 -5.40 5.98 -11.54
CA ASP A 55 -5.27 5.97 -10.08
C ASP A 55 -4.13 5.04 -9.65
N ILE A 56 -3.95 3.92 -10.36
CA ILE A 56 -2.89 2.94 -10.15
C ILE A 56 -2.20 2.63 -11.48
N LEU A 57 -0.88 2.71 -11.50
CA LEU A 57 -0.03 2.19 -12.57
C LEU A 57 0.60 0.87 -12.09
N VAL A 58 0.19 -0.24 -12.68
CA VAL A 58 0.87 -1.53 -12.54
C VAL A 58 1.87 -1.65 -13.68
N VAL A 59 3.17 -1.72 -13.37
CA VAL A 59 4.23 -1.67 -14.36
C VAL A 59 5.26 -2.76 -14.11
N ASN A 60 5.63 -3.48 -15.17
CA ASN A 60 6.79 -4.37 -15.14
C ASN A 60 8.06 -3.53 -14.98
N PRO A 61 8.94 -3.79 -13.99
CA PRO A 61 10.17 -3.00 -13.81
C PRO A 61 11.12 -2.99 -15.02
N THR A 62 10.96 -3.92 -15.97
CA THR A 62 11.69 -3.96 -17.26
C THR A 62 10.92 -3.34 -18.43
N PHE A 63 9.80 -2.65 -18.17
CA PHE A 63 8.99 -2.00 -19.19
C PHE A 63 9.78 -0.86 -19.85
N GLY A 64 9.95 -0.94 -21.18
CA GLY A 64 10.83 -0.01 -21.90
C GLY A 64 12.31 -0.20 -21.55
N ASP A 65 12.75 -1.46 -21.48
CA ASP A 65 14.07 -1.93 -21.00
C ASP A 65 14.26 -1.80 -19.48
N PHE A 66 14.02 -0.60 -18.94
CA PHE A 66 14.06 -0.34 -17.51
C PHE A 66 13.11 0.80 -17.14
N PHE A 67 12.18 0.52 -16.23
CA PHE A 67 11.26 1.52 -15.73
C PHE A 67 11.88 2.27 -14.54
N ASP A 68 12.29 3.51 -14.77
CA ASP A 68 12.79 4.39 -13.72
C ASP A 68 11.62 4.99 -12.91
N VAL A 69 11.27 4.30 -11.83
CA VAL A 69 10.20 4.71 -10.92
C VAL A 69 10.47 6.04 -10.22
N ALA A 70 11.73 6.40 -9.95
CA ALA A 70 12.05 7.66 -9.28
C ALA A 70 11.77 8.83 -10.20
N ARG A 71 12.29 8.75 -11.43
CA ARG A 71 12.01 9.74 -12.48
C ARG A 71 10.51 9.85 -12.79
N PHE A 72 9.81 8.72 -12.88
CA PHE A 72 8.35 8.73 -13.11
C PHE A 72 7.61 9.48 -11.99
N ARG A 73 7.99 9.29 -10.73
CA ARG A 73 7.38 10.00 -9.59
C ARG A 73 7.65 11.50 -9.64
N GLU A 74 8.86 11.92 -9.99
CA GLU A 74 9.19 13.35 -10.18
C GLU A 74 8.31 13.97 -11.27
N GLU A 75 8.17 13.31 -12.42
CA GLU A 75 7.35 13.77 -13.55
C GLU A 75 5.85 13.78 -13.24
N THR A 76 5.39 12.93 -12.31
CA THR A 76 3.98 12.79 -11.92
C THR A 76 3.67 13.29 -10.52
N ALA A 77 4.56 14.12 -9.95
CA ALA A 77 4.40 14.69 -8.62
C ALA A 77 3.05 15.41 -8.45
N GLY A 78 2.39 15.19 -7.31
CA GLY A 78 1.08 15.78 -6.99
C GLY A 78 -0.11 15.19 -7.76
N LYS A 79 0.09 14.18 -8.62
CA LYS A 79 -1.00 13.49 -9.34
C LYS A 79 -1.66 12.36 -8.53
N GLY A 80 -1.04 11.92 -7.44
CA GLY A 80 -1.58 10.89 -6.57
C GLY A 80 -1.62 9.49 -7.17
N ILE A 81 -0.85 9.23 -8.23
CA ILE A 81 -0.78 7.91 -8.90
C ILE A 81 -0.04 6.94 -7.98
N ARG A 82 -0.65 5.78 -7.70
CA ARG A 82 0.03 4.67 -7.02
C ARG A 82 0.80 3.83 -8.04
N VAL A 83 2.09 3.58 -7.80
CA VAL A 83 2.96 2.82 -8.70
C VAL A 83 3.25 1.44 -8.11
N VAL A 84 2.83 0.40 -8.82
CA VAL A 84 2.88 -0.99 -8.38
C VAL A 84 3.78 -1.80 -9.30
N ALA A 85 4.77 -2.50 -8.75
CA ALA A 85 5.64 -3.39 -9.53
C ALA A 85 4.90 -4.66 -9.94
N LEU A 86 4.94 -5.00 -11.23
CA LEU A 86 4.50 -6.29 -11.74
C LEU A 86 5.67 -7.28 -11.73
N VAL A 87 5.60 -8.26 -10.83
CA VAL A 87 6.64 -9.25 -10.58
C VAL A 87 6.33 -10.52 -11.35
N SER A 88 6.97 -10.67 -12.50
CA SER A 88 6.91 -11.88 -13.34
C SER A 88 8.16 -12.77 -13.21
N SER A 89 9.23 -12.23 -12.65
CA SER A 89 10.51 -12.91 -12.40
C SER A 89 11.07 -12.50 -11.04
N PHE A 90 12.26 -13.01 -10.69
CA PHE A 90 13.00 -12.49 -9.54
C PHE A 90 13.32 -11.00 -9.73
N ILE A 91 13.07 -10.21 -8.69
CA ILE A 91 13.37 -8.77 -8.64
C ILE A 91 14.02 -8.48 -7.30
N ASP A 92 15.08 -7.67 -7.31
CA ASP A 92 15.80 -7.27 -6.12
C ASP A 92 14.92 -6.46 -5.15
N ALA A 93 15.08 -6.73 -3.85
CA ALA A 93 14.28 -6.09 -2.80
C ALA A 93 14.48 -4.56 -2.74
N SER A 94 15.67 -4.06 -3.07
CA SER A 94 15.97 -2.61 -3.12
C SER A 94 15.30 -1.90 -4.28
N LEU A 95 15.00 -2.63 -5.36
CA LEU A 95 14.21 -2.10 -6.47
C LEU A 95 12.73 -2.10 -6.11
N LEU A 96 12.22 -3.20 -5.54
CA LEU A 96 10.82 -3.33 -5.12
C LEU A 96 10.42 -2.32 -4.05
N SER A 97 11.34 -1.94 -3.14
CA SER A 97 11.06 -0.98 -2.08
C SER A 97 10.76 0.45 -2.59
N LYS A 98 11.02 0.75 -3.86
CA LYS A 98 10.70 2.05 -4.49
C LYS A 98 9.25 2.15 -4.98
N TYR A 99 8.54 1.02 -5.03
CA TYR A 99 7.14 0.93 -5.46
C TYR A 99 6.20 0.95 -4.25
N ASP A 100 4.97 1.40 -4.45
CA ASP A 100 3.95 1.46 -3.39
C ASP A 100 3.45 0.07 -3.00
N ALA A 101 3.49 -0.87 -3.94
CA ALA A 101 3.19 -2.29 -3.73
C ALA A 101 3.79 -3.14 -4.87
N SER A 102 3.59 -4.47 -4.78
CA SER A 102 3.91 -5.40 -5.86
C SER A 102 2.79 -6.40 -6.11
N PHE A 103 2.51 -6.66 -7.39
CA PHE A 103 1.64 -7.74 -7.86
C PHE A 103 2.51 -8.84 -8.44
N SER A 104 2.33 -10.06 -7.94
CA SER A 104 2.95 -11.25 -8.50
C SER A 104 2.03 -11.81 -9.59
N ILE A 105 2.60 -12.32 -10.68
CA ILE A 105 1.83 -13.09 -11.67
C ILE A 105 1.21 -14.37 -11.09
N PHE A 106 1.64 -14.77 -9.88
CA PHE A 106 1.12 -15.91 -9.15
C PHE A 106 0.06 -15.54 -8.10
N ASP A 107 -0.25 -14.24 -7.93
CA ASP A 107 -1.32 -13.81 -7.02
C ASP A 107 -2.67 -14.31 -7.52
N ASP A 108 -3.50 -14.79 -6.58
CA ASP A 108 -4.91 -15.06 -6.85
C ASP A 108 -5.75 -13.77 -6.78
N LEU A 109 -7.06 -13.90 -7.09
CA LEU A 109 -7.98 -12.77 -7.08
C LEU A 109 -8.14 -12.14 -5.69
N GLU A 110 -8.04 -12.94 -4.62
CA GLU A 110 -8.19 -12.44 -3.25
C GLU A 110 -6.99 -11.61 -2.84
N ALA A 111 -5.77 -12.09 -3.12
CA ALA A 111 -4.54 -11.37 -2.90
C ALA A 111 -4.52 -10.03 -3.67
N LEU A 112 -4.91 -10.04 -4.95
CA LEU A 112 -5.01 -8.82 -5.76
C LEU A 112 -6.02 -7.83 -5.17
N ALA A 113 -7.22 -8.28 -4.80
CA ALA A 113 -8.23 -7.42 -4.18
C ALA A 113 -7.73 -6.79 -2.88
N ASN A 114 -7.09 -7.57 -2.02
CA ASN A 114 -6.53 -7.10 -0.75
C ASN A 114 -5.45 -6.03 -0.98
N LYS A 115 -4.53 -6.25 -1.91
CA LYS A 115 -3.48 -5.27 -2.24
C LYS A 115 -4.07 -3.97 -2.81
N ILE A 116 -5.07 -4.06 -3.69
CA ILE A 116 -5.74 -2.88 -4.25
C ILE A 116 -6.47 -2.09 -3.15
N ASN A 117 -7.16 -2.78 -2.25
CA ASN A 117 -7.84 -2.14 -1.11
C ASN A 117 -6.83 -1.44 -0.17
N LEU A 118 -5.66 -2.04 0.06
CA LEU A 118 -4.60 -1.39 0.83
C LEU A 118 -4.18 -0.09 0.13
N LEU A 119 -3.91 -0.13 -1.17
CA LEU A 119 -3.49 1.05 -1.95
C LEU A 119 -4.49 2.21 -1.93
N GLN A 120 -5.80 1.92 -1.86
CA GLN A 120 -6.85 2.93 -1.77
C GLN A 120 -7.03 3.53 -0.38
N ASN A 121 -6.63 2.81 0.67
CA ASN A 121 -6.73 3.27 2.06
C ASN A 121 -5.47 3.97 2.56
N ILE A 122 -4.46 4.14 1.70
CA ILE A 122 -3.30 4.99 1.97
C ILE A 122 -3.77 6.42 1.67
N GLU A 123 -4.15 7.18 2.71
CA GLU A 123 -4.00 8.64 2.65
C GLU A 123 -2.55 8.94 2.26
N PRO A 124 -2.26 9.98 1.47
CA PRO A 124 -0.89 10.34 1.13
C PRO A 124 -0.12 10.65 2.43
N GLU A 125 0.52 9.63 3.01
CA GLU A 125 1.47 9.81 4.09
C GLU A 125 2.67 10.54 3.47
N GLU A 126 2.87 11.76 3.98
CA GLU A 126 4.13 12.50 3.86
C GLU A 126 5.29 11.56 4.19
N GLU A 127 6.33 11.61 3.37
CA GLU A 127 7.56 10.85 3.54
C GLU A 127 8.15 11.09 4.94
N GLU A 128 8.18 10.07 5.79
CA GLU A 128 9.16 9.99 6.88
C GLU A 128 9.79 8.59 6.92
N ASP A 129 10.91 8.53 6.23
CA ASP A 129 12.18 7.86 6.54
C ASP A 129 12.19 6.56 7.38
N SER A 130 12.93 5.60 6.81
CA SER A 130 13.52 4.39 7.38
C SER A 130 12.61 3.18 7.66
N GLN A 131 13.07 2.02 7.15
CA GLN A 131 12.53 0.68 7.38
C GLN A 131 12.49 0.24 8.87
N GLU A 132 12.88 1.12 9.81
CA GLU A 132 12.86 0.88 11.25
C GLU A 132 11.75 1.65 11.98
N ASN A 133 11.10 2.62 11.32
CA ASN A 133 10.06 3.43 11.96
C ASN A 133 8.65 2.90 11.67
N LEU A 134 7.78 3.03 12.67
CA LEU A 134 6.36 2.73 12.52
C LEU A 134 5.70 3.75 11.61
N SER A 135 4.79 3.31 10.74
CA SER A 135 3.95 4.25 9.98
C SER A 135 3.05 5.07 10.91
N GLN A 136 2.47 6.16 10.43
CA GLN A 136 1.60 7.00 11.27
C GLN A 136 0.43 6.17 11.81
N ARG A 137 -0.14 5.31 10.96
CA ARG A 137 -1.20 4.41 11.38
C ARG A 137 -0.77 3.38 12.43
N GLU A 138 0.45 2.86 12.32
CA GLU A 138 1.00 1.95 13.31
C GLU A 138 1.30 2.66 14.64
N LYS A 139 1.78 3.91 14.61
CA LYS A 139 1.96 4.76 15.80
C LYS A 139 0.63 4.97 16.53
N GLU A 140 -0.45 5.30 15.82
CA GLU A 140 -1.80 5.43 16.40
C GLU A 140 -2.29 4.16 17.09
N ILE A 141 -2.05 3.00 16.46
CA ILE A 141 -2.41 1.71 17.03
C ILE A 141 -1.58 1.41 18.27
N VAL A 142 -0.27 1.70 18.26
CA VAL A 142 0.59 1.59 19.45
C VAL A 142 0.05 2.43 20.61
N ILE A 143 -0.32 3.69 20.36
CA ILE A 143 -0.89 4.59 21.37
C ILE A 143 -2.16 3.98 21.99
N CYS A 144 -3.07 3.46 21.16
CA CYS A 144 -4.31 2.86 21.67
C CYS A 144 -4.06 1.58 22.46
N VAL A 145 -3.10 0.75 22.05
CA VAL A 145 -2.71 -0.45 22.79
C VAL A 145 -2.10 -0.09 24.14
N VAL A 146 -1.26 0.94 24.21
CA VAL A 146 -0.67 1.42 25.47
C VAL A 146 -1.74 1.99 26.40
N LYS A 147 -2.80 2.61 25.85
CA LYS A 147 -3.99 3.07 26.59
C LYS A 147 -4.94 1.93 27.02
N GLY A 148 -4.52 0.66 26.87
CA GLY A 148 -5.29 -0.51 27.33
C GLY A 148 -6.49 -0.88 26.45
N MET A 149 -6.63 -0.28 25.27
CA MET A 149 -7.78 -0.52 24.39
C MET A 149 -7.72 -1.93 23.77
N THR A 150 -8.88 -2.59 23.71
CA THR A 150 -9.06 -3.88 23.04
C THR A 150 -9.06 -3.71 21.52
N ASN A 151 -8.82 -4.80 20.77
CA ASN A 151 -8.87 -4.76 19.30
C ASN A 151 -10.21 -4.22 18.75
N LYS A 152 -11.31 -4.46 19.48
CA LYS A 152 -12.63 -3.97 19.11
C LYS A 152 -12.74 -2.46 19.30
N GLU A 153 -12.30 -1.95 20.44
CA GLU A 153 -12.34 -0.51 20.73
C GLU A 153 -11.38 0.28 19.83
N ILE A 154 -10.21 -0.29 19.52
CA ILE A 154 -9.28 0.30 18.54
C ILE A 154 -9.93 0.36 17.16
N ALA A 155 -10.59 -0.72 16.74
CA ALA A 155 -11.29 -0.78 15.46
C ALA A 155 -12.39 0.28 15.38
N GLU A 156 -13.19 0.43 16.44
CA GLU A 156 -14.23 1.46 16.51
C GLU A 156 -13.64 2.88 16.52
N LYS A 157 -12.61 3.14 17.33
CA LYS A 157 -11.99 4.47 17.47
C LYS A 157 -11.27 4.92 16.20
N LEU A 158 -10.63 4.00 15.49
CA LEU A 158 -9.85 4.28 14.28
C LEU A 158 -10.66 4.05 13.00
N PHE A 159 -11.94 3.69 13.08
CA PHE A 159 -12.77 3.34 11.92
C PHE A 159 -12.17 2.20 11.05
N LEU A 160 -11.62 1.18 11.71
CA LEU A 160 -11.04 -0.01 11.06
C LEU A 160 -11.90 -1.26 11.32
N SER A 161 -11.64 -2.32 10.56
CA SER A 161 -12.12 -3.65 10.95
C SER A 161 -11.24 -4.24 12.06
N ILE A 162 -11.80 -5.11 12.90
CA ILE A 162 -11.04 -5.84 13.93
C ILE A 162 -9.90 -6.63 13.29
N HIS A 163 -10.13 -7.24 12.12
CA HIS A 163 -9.10 -7.96 11.38
C HIS A 163 -7.95 -7.04 10.97
N THR A 164 -8.25 -5.83 10.48
CA THR A 164 -7.24 -4.83 10.12
C THR A 164 -6.38 -4.45 11.31
N VAL A 165 -6.98 -4.26 12.50
CA VAL A 165 -6.24 -4.00 13.75
C VAL A 165 -5.30 -5.16 14.10
N ILE A 166 -5.78 -6.41 13.98
CA ILE A 166 -4.95 -7.60 14.23
C ILE A 166 -3.75 -7.64 13.27
N THR A 167 -3.96 -7.36 11.98
CA THR A 167 -2.90 -7.32 10.98
C THR A 167 -1.86 -6.25 11.30
N HIS A 168 -2.27 -5.03 11.63
CA HIS A 168 -1.35 -3.96 12.01
C HIS A 168 -0.56 -4.32 13.28
N ARG A 169 -1.20 -4.88 14.31
CA ARG A 169 -0.50 -5.33 15.53
C ARG A 169 0.56 -6.38 15.23
N ARG A 170 0.28 -7.32 14.33
CA ARG A 170 1.26 -8.31 13.87
C ARG A 170 2.46 -7.64 13.17
N ASN A 171 2.20 -6.66 12.32
CA ASN A 171 3.25 -5.93 11.60
C ASN A 171 4.11 -5.10 12.57
N ILE A 172 3.49 -4.41 13.53
CA ILE A 172 4.18 -3.67 14.61
C ILE A 172 5.10 -4.61 15.39
N SER A 173 4.59 -5.75 15.87
CA SER A 173 5.44 -6.72 16.59
C SER A 173 6.58 -7.26 15.75
N LYS A 174 6.38 -7.45 14.44
CA LYS A 174 7.43 -7.89 13.51
C LYS A 174 8.47 -6.80 13.27
N LYS A 175 8.07 -5.53 13.19
CA LYS A 175 8.98 -4.38 13.00
C LYS A 175 9.80 -4.11 14.25
N LEU A 176 9.14 -4.05 15.41
CA LEU A 176 9.81 -3.68 16.67
C LEU A 176 10.49 -4.86 17.37
N GLN A 177 10.18 -6.10 16.99
CA GLN A 177 10.56 -7.31 17.74
C GLN A 177 10.10 -7.27 19.21
N ILE A 178 9.02 -6.54 19.48
CA ILE A 178 8.39 -6.41 20.79
C ILE A 178 7.10 -7.23 20.81
N HIS A 179 7.03 -8.15 21.77
CA HIS A 179 5.90 -9.06 21.94
C HIS A 179 5.13 -8.86 23.24
N SER A 180 5.60 -7.98 24.14
CA SER A 180 4.95 -7.68 25.41
C SER A 180 4.31 -6.29 25.41
N ALA A 181 3.17 -6.15 26.06
CA ALA A 181 2.51 -4.86 26.24
C ALA A 181 3.41 -3.87 26.99
N ALA A 182 4.10 -4.33 28.04
CA ALA A 182 5.06 -3.52 28.79
C ALA A 182 6.22 -3.01 27.92
N GLY A 183 6.78 -3.87 27.06
CA GLY A 183 7.81 -3.45 26.11
C GLY A 183 7.31 -2.41 25.12
N LEU A 184 6.06 -2.53 24.68
CA LEU A 184 5.44 -1.57 23.76
C LEU A 184 5.18 -0.22 24.44
N THR A 185 4.80 -0.22 25.72
CA THR A 185 4.69 1.00 26.54
C THR A 185 6.02 1.71 26.69
N ILE A 186 7.10 0.99 26.98
CA ILE A 186 8.45 1.56 27.08
C ILE A 186 8.85 2.19 25.74
N TYR A 187 8.64 1.47 24.64
CA TYR A 187 8.92 1.98 23.30
C TYR A 187 8.14 3.28 23.01
N ALA A 188 6.85 3.31 23.33
CA ALA A 188 6.00 4.46 23.07
C ALA A 188 6.43 5.71 23.87
N ILE A 189 6.88 5.55 25.12
CA ILE A 189 7.41 6.64 25.94
C ILE A 189 8.75 7.14 25.38
N VAL A 190 9.68 6.23 25.09
CA VAL A 190 11.02 6.58 24.58
C VAL A 190 10.94 7.35 23.27
N ASN A 191 10.01 6.97 22.39
CA ASN A 191 9.77 7.62 21.10
C ASN A 191 8.77 8.78 21.16
N LYS A 192 8.39 9.24 22.36
CA LYS A 192 7.47 10.37 22.57
C LYS A 192 6.11 10.22 21.87
N LEU A 193 5.64 9.00 21.69
CA LEU A 193 4.30 8.70 21.16
C LEU A 193 3.22 8.89 22.24
N VAL A 194 3.60 8.74 23.51
CA VAL A 194 2.75 8.96 24.69
C VAL A 194 3.57 9.64 25.78
N GLU A 195 2.93 10.47 26.59
CA GLU A 195 3.55 11.04 27.79
C GLU A 195 3.29 10.15 29.01
N LEU A 196 4.12 10.29 30.06
CA LEU A 196 3.90 9.57 31.33
C LEU A 196 2.56 9.93 32.01
N SER A 197 1.99 11.09 31.67
CA SER A 197 0.66 11.52 32.09
C SER A 197 -0.46 10.68 31.46
N ASP A 198 -0.32 10.27 30.19
CA ASP A 198 -1.31 9.44 29.48
C ASP A 198 -1.47 8.03 30.04
N VAL A 199 -0.46 7.56 30.79
CA VAL A 199 -0.38 6.19 31.32
C VAL A 199 -0.73 6.15 32.82
N LYS A 200 -0.86 7.30 33.49
CA LYS A 200 -1.19 7.38 34.93
C LYS A 200 -2.63 7.01 35.28
N ASP A 201 -3.51 6.95 34.29
CA ASP A 201 -4.94 6.68 34.46
C ASP A 201 -5.33 5.22 34.10
N LEU A 202 -4.36 4.31 34.04
CA LEU A 202 -4.53 2.85 33.89
C LEU A 202 -4.38 2.13 35.23
#